data_AF-X1DZ58-F1
#
_entry.id   AF-X1DZ58-F1
#
_cell.length_a   1.000
_cell.length_b   1.000
_cell.length_c   1.000
_cell.angle_alpha   90.00
_cell.angle_beta   90.00
_cell.angle_gamma   90.00
#
_symmetry.space_group_name_H-M   'P 1'
#
loop_
_entity.id
_entity.type
_entity.pdbx_description
1 polymer ?
#
loop_
_entity_poly.entity_id
_entity_poly.type
_entity_poly.pdbx_seq_one_letter_code
_entity_poly.pdbx_strand_id
1 'polypeptide(L)' 'VIRRKAEVVAAVRGGLLSLEEACVRYTLTVDEFLSWQRSIDKHGLPGLRATRVQDYRAN' A
#
# COMPACT_ATOMS: atom_id res chain seq x y z
N VAL A 1 8.50 7.41 -1.87
CA VAL A 1 7.11 6.89 -1.72
C VAL A 1 6.94 5.82 -0.63
N ILE A 2 7.98 5.43 0.10
CA ILE A 2 7.88 4.36 1.13
C ILE A 2 7.08 4.81 2.36
N ARG A 3 7.31 6.05 2.81
CA ARG A 3 6.60 6.64 3.95
C ARG A 3 5.09 6.69 3.70
N ARG A 4 4.68 7.22 2.54
CA ARG A 4 3.27 7.26 2.08
C ARG A 4 2.61 5.86 2.07
N LYS A 5 3.28 4.84 1.52
CA LYS A 5 2.74 3.47 1.48
C LYS A 5 2.57 2.87 2.89
N ALA A 6 3.58 3.05 3.75
CA ALA A 6 3.51 2.60 5.14
C ALA A 6 2.40 3.32 5.92
N GLU A 7 2.24 4.62 5.73
CA GLU A 7 1.18 5.43 6.35
C GLU A 7 -0.21 4.97 5.91
N VAL A 8 -0.41 4.69 4.61
CA VAL A 8 -1.70 4.18 4.11
C VAL A 8 -2.01 2.80 4.69
N VAL A 9 -1.03 1.88 4.72
CA VAL A 9 -1.25 0.56 5.32
C VAL A 9 -1.51 0.65 6.83
N ALA A 10 -0.81 1.54 7.53
CA ALA A 10 -1.04 1.77 8.97
C ALA A 10 -2.41 2.39 9.24
N ALA A 11 -2.86 3.33 8.41
CA ALA A 11 -4.18 3.94 8.54
C ALA A 11 -5.30 2.91 8.32
N VAL A 12 -5.17 2.06 7.31
CA VAL A 12 -6.15 1.01 7.03
C VAL A 12 -6.15 -0.08 8.11
N ARG A 13 -4.97 -0.54 8.55
CA ARG A 13 -4.85 -1.51 9.66
C ARG A 13 -5.34 -0.95 10.99
N GLY A 14 -5.16 0.35 11.23
CA GLY A 14 -5.63 1.06 12.42
C GLY A 14 -7.10 1.45 12.39
N GLY A 15 -7.84 1.12 11.32
CA GLY A 15 -9.25 1.47 11.17
C GLY A 15 -9.51 2.97 10.94
N LEU A 16 -8.47 3.76 10.66
CA LEU A 16 -8.60 5.19 10.34
C LEU A 16 -9.10 5.42 8.91
N LEU A 17 -8.98 4.41 8.05
CA LEU A 17 -9.42 4.46 6.66
C LEU A 17 -9.88 3.07 6.21
N SER A 18 -10.99 2.97 5.49
CA SER A 18 -11.37 1.69 4.88
C SER A 18 -10.47 1.37 3.67
N LEU A 19 -10.26 0.08 3.40
CA LEU A 19 -9.50 -0.38 2.23
C LEU A 19 -10.05 0.20 0.92
N GLU A 20 -11.37 0.24 0.78
CA GLU A 20 -12.06 0.79 -0.38
C GLU A 20 -11.84 2.31 -0.51
N GLU A 21 -11.91 3.05 0.59
CA GLU A 21 -11.58 4.48 0.59
C GLU A 21 -10.11 4.74 0.24
N ALA A 22 -9.19 3.91 0.74
CA ALA A 22 -7.78 4.00 0.37
C ALA A 22 -7.56 3.77 -1.13
N CYS A 23 -8.25 2.76 -1.68
CA CYS A 23 -8.24 2.42 -3.11
C CYS A 23 -8.71 3.61 -3.96
N VAL A 24 -9.83 4.24 -3.60
CA VAL A 24 -10.37 5.40 -4.31
C VAL A 24 -9.48 6.64 -4.14
N ARG A 25 -9.12 6.98 -2.89
CA ARG A 25 -8.37 8.22 -2.55
C ARG A 25 -6.96 8.25 -3.10
N TYR A 26 -6.30 7.09 -3.15
CA TYR A 26 -4.93 6.97 -3.65
C TYR A 26 -4.84 6.34 -5.04
N THR A 27 -5.99 6.05 -5.68
CA THR A 27 -6.06 5.44 -7.02
C THR A 27 -5.19 4.19 -7.11
N LEU A 28 -5.28 3.34 -6.09
CA LEU A 28 -4.54 2.08 -5.99
C LEU A 28 -5.52 0.91 -6.00
N THR A 29 -5.11 -0.26 -6.46
CA THR A 29 -5.97 -1.45 -6.41
C THR A 29 -5.89 -2.15 -5.07
N VAL A 30 -6.92 -2.93 -4.72
CA VAL A 30 -6.90 -3.80 -3.53
C VAL A 30 -5.70 -4.76 -3.56
N ASP A 31 -5.37 -5.31 -4.72
CA ASP A 31 -4.20 -6.20 -4.87
C ASP A 31 -2.89 -5.48 -4.56
N GLU A 32 -2.75 -4.24 -5.03
CA GLU A 32 -1.56 -3.42 -4.73
C GLU A 32 -1.43 -3.16 -3.22
N PHE A 33 -2.53 -2.82 -2.55
CA PHE A 33 -2.53 -2.67 -1.10
C PHE A 33 -2.13 -3.97 -0.39
N LEU A 34 -2.69 -5.11 -0.81
CA LEU A 34 -2.36 -6.42 -0.23
C LEU A 34 -0.90 -6.79 -0.46
N SER A 35 -0.33 -6.44 -1.61
CA SER A 35 1.10 -6.62 -1.91
C SER A 35 1.99 -5.81 -0.97
N TRP A 36 1.62 -4.55 -0.70
CA TRP A 36 2.33 -3.74 0.30
C TRP A 36 2.18 -4.31 1.70
N GLN A 37 0.96 -4.72 2.09
CA GLN A 37 0.70 -5.33 3.38
C GLN A 37 1.54 -6.60 3.58
N ARG A 38 1.58 -7.51 2.60
CA ARG A 38 2.41 -8.73 2.64
C ARG A 38 3.90 -8.41 2.72
N SER A 39 4.35 -7.38 2.00
CA SER A 39 5.76 -6.96 2.03
C SER A 39 6.16 -6.43 3.41
N ILE A 40 5.29 -5.66 4.06
CA ILE A 40 5.49 -5.17 5.44
C ILE A 40 5.42 -6.32 6.44
N ASP A 41 4.49 -7.25 6.27
CA ASP A 41 4.31 -8.39 7.16
C ASP A 41 5.54 -9.31 7.16
N LYS A 42 6.07 -9.59 5.96
CA LYS A 42 7.18 -10.52 5.77
C LYS A 42 8.56 -9.93 6.05
N HIS A 43 8.75 -8.64 5.76
CA HIS A 43 10.08 -8.00 5.79
C HIS A 43 10.11 -6.69 6.59
N GLY A 44 9.02 -6.31 7.26
CA GLY A 44 8.90 -5.02 7.94
C GLY A 44 8.91 -3.82 6.99
N LEU A 45 9.13 -2.63 7.53
CA LEU A 45 9.35 -1.40 6.76
C LEU A 45 10.45 -1.50 5.67
N PRO A 46 11.56 -2.24 5.85
CA PRO A 46 12.51 -2.44 4.75
C PRO A 46 11.94 -3.28 3.60
N GLY A 47 10.88 -4.07 3.80
CA GLY A 47 10.16 -4.77 2.74
C GLY A 47 9.52 -3.85 1.70
N LEU A 48 9.16 -2.63 2.09
CA LEU A 48 8.67 -1.59 1.18
C LEU A 48 9.80 -0.94 0.34
N ARG A 49 11.07 -1.22 0.63
CA ARG A 49 12.22 -0.73 -0.17
C ARG A 49 12.38 -1.46 -1.50
N ALA A 50 11.62 -2.52 -1.75
CA ALA A 50 11.67 -3.25 -3.02
C ALA A 50 11.08 -2.40 -4.17
N THR A 51 11.99 -1.66 -4.82
CA THR A 51 12.08 -1.38 -6.25
C THR A 51 10.91 -1.88 -7.10
N ARG A 52 9.83 -1.10 -7.17
CA ARG A 52 8.98 -0.88 -8.36
C ARG A 52 7.75 -0.07 -7.97
N VAL A 53 7.82 1.22 -8.26
CA VAL A 53 6.63 1.91 -8.76
C VAL A 53 6.39 1.26 -10.12
N GLN A 54 5.67 0.14 -10.16
CA GLN A 54 5.05 -0.27 -11.42
C GLN A 54 3.88 0.66 -11.59
N ASP A 55 4.08 1.59 -12.51
CA ASP A 55 3.10 2.40 -13.17
C ASP A 55 1.99 1.47 -13.71
N TYR A 56 1.04 1.08 -12.86
CA TYR A 56 -0.16 0.35 -13.26
C TYR A 56 -1.29 1.35 -13.51
N ARG A 57 -1.01 2.33 -14.37
CA ARG A 57 -2.04 2.86 -15.26
C ARG A 57 -2.03 1.99 -16.51
N ALA A 58 -2.44 0.74 -16.35
CA ALA A 58 -2.90 -0.04 -17.49
C ALA A 58 -4.29 0.53 -17.85
N ASN A 59 -4.30 1.32 -18.91
CA ASN A 59 -5.48 1.82 -19.61
C ASN A 59 -6.47 0.70 -19.94
#